data_AF-A0A3Q3WH03-F1
#
_entry.id   AF-A0A3Q3WH03-F1
#
_cell.length_a   1.000
_cell.length_b   1.000
_cell.length_c   1.000
_cell.angle_alpha   90.00
_cell.angle_beta   90.00
_cell.angle_gamma   90.00
#
_symmetry.space_group_name_H-M   'P 1'
#
loop_
_entity.id
_entity.type
_entity.pdbx_description
1 polymer ?
#
loop_
_entity_poly.entity_id
_entity_poly.type
_entity_poly.pdbx_seq_one_letter_code
_entity_poly.pdbx_strand_id
1 'polypeptide(L)'
;MMGSHSLAELRDAICCVSDLQVCGEFSSTPDIAPDFISKDHFKSAFFFFEGVFYNDMRFPECQDISMNVIEWAKARNFPSYCQAKMEDTRFVDLTIKLGFPYLYCHQGDCEHLVIITDIRLVLCFS
;
A
#
# COMPACT_ATOMS: atom_id res chain seq x y z
N MET A 1 7.44 -14.46 -1.15
CA MET A 1 8.34 -13.31 -0.92
C MET A 1 9.35 -13.64 0.16
N MET A 2 10.50 -12.97 0.18
CA MET A 2 11.56 -13.17 1.17
C MET A 2 11.58 -12.02 2.17
N GLY A 3 12.14 -12.25 3.37
CA GLY A 3 12.30 -11.21 4.40
C GLY A 3 13.12 -10.00 3.93
N SER A 4 14.00 -10.19 2.93
CA SER A 4 14.83 -9.14 2.34
C SER A 4 14.09 -8.22 1.37
N HIS A 5 12.92 -8.62 0.86
CA HIS A 5 12.14 -7.77 -0.04
C HIS A 5 11.54 -6.60 0.73
N SER A 6 11.46 -5.46 0.04
CA SER A 6 10.81 -4.25 0.50
C SER A 6 9.29 -4.37 0.50
N LEU A 7 8.62 -3.46 1.22
CA LEU A 7 7.17 -3.30 1.11
C LEU A 7 6.74 -2.74 -0.25
N ALA A 8 7.62 -2.01 -0.93
CA ALA A 8 7.39 -1.57 -2.30
C ALA A 8 7.26 -2.77 -3.26
N GLU A 9 8.12 -3.79 -3.11
CA GLU A 9 8.01 -5.03 -3.88
C GLU A 9 6.74 -5.83 -3.53
N LEU A 10 6.28 -5.79 -2.27
CA LEU A 10 4.97 -6.35 -1.90
C LEU A 10 3.85 -5.64 -2.65
N ARG A 11 3.85 -4.30 -2.65
CA ARG A 11 2.86 -3.50 -3.36
C ARG A 11 2.81 -3.89 -4.84
N ASP A 12 3.97 -4.01 -5.48
CA ASP A 12 4.05 -4.32 -6.90
C ASP A 12 3.51 -5.72 -7.24
N ALA A 13 3.52 -6.65 -6.28
CA ALA A 13 2.96 -7.99 -6.41
C ALA A 13 1.43 -8.06 -6.21
N ILE A 14 0.78 -6.98 -5.75
CA ILE A 14 -0.67 -6.92 -5.57
C ILE A 14 -1.33 -6.48 -6.87
N CYS A 15 -2.23 -7.33 -7.38
CA CYS A 15 -3.04 -7.04 -8.56
C CYS A 15 -4.47 -6.67 -8.14
N CYS A 16 -4.78 -5.38 -8.14
CA CYS A 16 -6.13 -4.89 -7.86
C CYS A 16 -6.91 -4.66 -9.16
N VAL A 17 -8.21 -4.99 -9.19
CA VAL A 17 -9.07 -4.66 -10.35
C VAL A 17 -9.16 -3.15 -10.57
N SER A 18 -9.15 -2.36 -9.49
CA SER A 18 -9.17 -0.89 -9.58
C SER A 18 -7.94 -0.32 -10.27
N ASP A 19 -6.80 -1.03 -10.29
CA ASP A 19 -5.61 -0.59 -11.02
C ASP A 19 -5.82 -0.61 -12.54
N LEU A 20 -6.66 -1.54 -13.02
CA LEU A 20 -6.94 -1.77 -14.43
C LEU A 20 -8.10 -0.91 -14.95
N GLN A 21 -8.76 -0.17 -14.06
CA GLN A 21 -9.85 0.71 -14.45
C GLN A 21 -9.31 1.88 -15.28
N VAL A 22 -10.16 2.35 -16.18
CA VAL A 22 -9.90 3.58 -16.93
C VAL A 22 -10.54 4.71 -16.14
N CYS A 23 -9.72 5.64 -15.67
CA CYS A 23 -10.20 6.84 -14.98
C CYS A 23 -10.35 8.00 -15.96
N GLY A 24 -11.42 8.79 -15.82
CA GLY A 24 -11.64 10.00 -16.62
C GLY A 24 -13.01 10.04 -17.27
N GLU A 25 -13.24 11.09 -18.05
CA GLU A 25 -14.49 11.32 -18.76
C GLU A 25 -14.30 11.01 -20.25
N PHE A 26 -15.04 10.02 -20.75
CA PHE A 26 -14.92 9.51 -22.12
C PHE A 26 -16.25 9.57 -22.89
N SER A 27 -17.31 10.15 -22.32
CA SER A 27 -18.65 10.17 -22.94
C SER A 27 -18.67 10.80 -24.33
N SER A 28 -17.77 11.75 -24.60
CA SER A 28 -17.66 12.42 -25.90
C SER A 28 -16.89 11.61 -26.95
N THR A 29 -16.15 10.59 -26.54
CA THR A 29 -15.27 9.77 -27.40
C THR A 29 -15.23 8.30 -26.92
N PRO A 30 -16.36 7.59 -26.92
CA PRO A 30 -16.46 6.26 -26.30
C PRO A 30 -15.68 5.16 -27.03
N ASP A 31 -15.38 5.34 -28.33
CA ASP A 31 -14.66 4.36 -29.16
C ASP A 31 -13.13 4.51 -29.09
N ILE A 32 -12.62 5.54 -28.41
CA ILE A 32 -11.18 5.77 -28.28
C ILE A 32 -10.66 4.91 -27.13
N ALA A 33 -9.67 4.06 -27.44
CA ALA A 33 -8.95 3.31 -26.43
C ALA A 33 -8.20 4.30 -25.51
N PRO A 34 -8.39 4.23 -24.20
CA PRO A 34 -7.72 5.12 -23.27
C PRO A 34 -6.22 4.82 -23.21
N ASP A 35 -5.41 5.88 -23.17
CA ASP A 35 -3.94 5.78 -23.18
C ASP A 35 -3.35 5.38 -21.81
N PHE A 36 -4.15 5.40 -20.75
CA PHE A 36 -3.71 5.19 -19.37
C PHE A 36 -4.75 4.45 -18.53
N ILE A 37 -4.27 3.74 -17.50
CA ILE A 37 -5.09 3.10 -16.48
C ILE A 37 -4.93 3.81 -15.13
N SER A 38 -5.84 3.55 -14.19
CA SER A 38 -5.83 4.18 -12.86
C SER A 38 -4.49 4.08 -12.15
N LYS A 39 -3.79 2.95 -12.24
CA LYS A 39 -2.48 2.75 -11.61
C LYS A 39 -1.40 3.70 -12.13
N ASP A 40 -1.53 4.21 -13.36
CA ASP A 40 -0.56 5.14 -13.94
C ASP A 40 -0.67 6.52 -13.29
N HIS A 41 -1.88 6.91 -12.86
CA HIS A 41 -2.16 8.22 -12.27
C HIS A 41 -2.18 8.20 -10.73
N PHE A 42 -2.84 7.21 -10.14
CA PHE A 42 -3.07 7.15 -8.70
C PHE A 42 -2.00 6.29 -8.03
N LYS A 43 -0.79 6.86 -7.93
CA LYS A 43 0.38 6.14 -7.43
C LYS A 43 0.47 6.06 -5.91
N SER A 44 -0.30 6.85 -5.16
CA SER A 44 -0.26 6.85 -3.70
C SER A 44 -0.86 5.55 -3.11
N ALA A 45 -0.16 4.97 -2.14
CA ALA A 45 -0.63 3.81 -1.40
C ALA A 45 0.02 3.75 -0.01
N PHE A 46 -0.61 3.06 0.94
CA PHE A 46 0.02 2.68 2.19
C PHE A 46 -0.33 1.24 2.61
N PHE A 47 0.57 0.63 3.38
CA PHE A 47 0.20 -0.46 4.28
C PHE A 47 0.07 0.06 5.70
N PHE A 48 -0.85 -0.50 6.48
CA PHE A 48 -0.98 -0.22 7.89
C PHE A 48 -0.76 -1.51 8.70
N PHE A 49 0.40 -1.59 9.35
CA PHE A 49 0.77 -2.70 10.23
C PHE A 49 1.08 -2.16 11.63
N GLU A 50 0.45 -2.75 12.66
CA GLU A 50 0.74 -2.49 14.09
C GLU A 50 0.91 -0.99 14.46
N GLY A 51 0.03 -0.11 13.94
CA GLY A 51 0.06 1.31 14.27
C GLY A 51 1.03 2.16 13.43
N VAL A 52 1.63 1.58 12.38
CA VAL A 52 2.54 2.27 11.47
C VAL A 52 1.95 2.28 10.05
N PHE A 53 1.87 3.48 9.47
CA PHE A 53 1.56 3.69 8.06
C PHE A 53 2.85 3.65 7.23
N TYR A 54 2.99 2.65 6.37
CA TYR A 54 4.09 2.52 5.42
C TYR A 54 3.63 3.07 4.08
N ASN A 55 3.98 4.32 3.79
CA ASN A 55 3.56 5.02 2.58
C ASN A 55 4.51 4.72 1.42
N ASP A 56 3.97 4.50 0.22
CA ASP A 56 4.80 4.44 -0.99
C ASP A 56 5.14 5.85 -1.44
N MET A 57 6.43 6.21 -1.34
CA MET A 57 6.93 7.54 -1.69
C MET A 57 7.98 7.46 -2.81
N ARG A 58 7.98 6.38 -3.61
CA ARG A 58 8.95 6.13 -4.69
C ARG A 58 8.87 7.13 -5.85
N PHE A 59 7.70 7.72 -6.06
CA PHE A 59 7.43 8.61 -7.18
C PHE A 59 7.14 10.03 -6.67
N PRO A 60 7.60 11.09 -7.36
CA PRO A 60 7.29 12.48 -6.99
C PRO A 60 5.80 12.80 -6.90
N GLU A 61 4.96 12.06 -7.63
CA GLU A 61 3.51 12.19 -7.66
C GLU A 61 2.82 11.53 -6.45
N CYS A 62 3.53 10.67 -5.71
CA CYS A 62 2.99 10.05 -4.51
C CYS A 62 2.70 11.10 -3.45
N GLN A 63 1.50 11.03 -2.91
CA GLN A 63 1.04 11.82 -1.78
C GLN A 63 0.88 10.92 -0.57
N ASP A 64 1.15 11.48 0.60
CA ASP A 64 0.89 10.82 1.87
C ASP A 64 -0.61 10.86 2.19
N ILE A 65 -1.33 9.88 1.66
CA ILE A 65 -2.78 9.73 1.88
C ILE A 65 -3.10 9.26 3.31
N SER A 66 -2.12 8.77 4.08
CA SER A 66 -2.31 8.35 5.47
C SER A 66 -2.48 9.55 6.43
N MET A 67 -1.96 10.73 6.06
CA MET A 67 -1.99 11.93 6.89
C MET A 67 -3.41 12.31 7.34
N ASN A 68 -4.40 12.16 6.45
CA ASN A 68 -5.80 12.46 6.77
C ASN A 68 -6.33 11.60 7.91
N VAL A 69 -5.97 10.31 7.92
CA VAL A 69 -6.37 9.35 8.96
C VAL A 69 -5.67 9.67 10.28
N ILE A 70 -4.38 10.02 10.22
CA ILE A 70 -3.57 10.36 11.39
C ILE A 70 -4.11 11.60 12.10
N GLU A 71 -4.36 12.68 11.37
CA GLU A 71 -4.89 13.91 11.96
C GLU A 71 -6.34 13.74 12.46
N TRP A 72 -7.18 12.99 11.74
CA TRP A 72 -8.52 12.64 12.19
C TRP A 72 -8.51 11.87 13.53
N ALA A 73 -7.58 10.93 13.67
CA ALA A 73 -7.43 10.09 14.85
C ALA A 73 -6.92 10.89 16.05
N LYS A 74 -5.90 11.73 15.81
CA LYS A 74 -5.34 12.65 16.82
C LYS A 74 -6.40 13.61 17.36
N ALA A 75 -7.24 14.19 16.50
CA ALA A 75 -8.35 15.05 16.93
C ALA A 75 -9.40 14.34 17.80
N ARG A 76 -9.40 13.00 17.81
CA ARG A 76 -10.33 12.16 18.56
C ARG A 76 -9.68 11.42 19.73
N ASN A 77 -8.45 11.78 20.10
CA ASN A 77 -7.70 11.13 21.19
C ASN A 77 -7.49 9.62 20.99
N PHE A 78 -7.37 9.17 19.74
CA PHE A 78 -6.85 7.83 19.45
C PHE A 78 -5.34 7.76 19.75
N PRO A 79 -4.76 6.55 19.87
CA PRO A 79 -3.31 6.38 19.96
C PRO A 79 -2.58 7.07 18.81
N SER A 80 -1.37 7.56 19.08
CA SER A 80 -0.50 8.11 18.05
C SER A 80 -0.09 7.01 17.06
N TYR A 81 -0.11 7.35 15.77
CA TYR A 81 0.38 6.50 14.70
C TYR A 81 1.72 7.01 14.16
N CYS A 82 2.52 6.09 13.67
CA CYS A 82 3.82 6.40 13.05
C CYS A 82 3.73 6.29 11.53
N GLN A 83 4.73 6.86 10.85
CA GLN A 83 4.87 6.78 9.40
C GLN A 83 6.27 6.31 9.02
N ALA A 84 6.35 5.52 7.97
CA ALA A 84 7.59 5.06 7.35
C ALA A 84 7.40 4.92 5.83
N LYS A 85 8.49 4.76 5.09
CA LYS A 85 8.46 4.59 3.63
C LYS A 85 8.49 3.12 3.25
N MET A 86 7.72 2.73 2.24
CA MET A 86 7.70 1.35 1.74
C MET A 86 9.04 0.94 1.12
N GLU A 87 9.68 1.85 0.39
CA GLU A 87 10.95 1.61 -0.30
C GLU A 87 12.13 1.43 0.66
N ASP A 88 12.00 1.93 1.90
CA ASP A 88 13.04 1.85 2.93
C ASP A 88 12.75 0.75 3.97
N THR A 89 11.61 0.06 3.88
CA THR A 89 11.16 -0.95 4.86
C THR A 89 11.11 -2.32 4.22
N ARG A 90 11.71 -3.34 4.84
CA ARG A 90 11.63 -4.74 4.39
C ARG A 90 10.71 -5.56 5.26
N PHE A 91 10.30 -6.72 4.75
CA PHE A 91 9.47 -7.68 5.49
C PHE A 91 10.09 -8.10 6.82
N VAL A 92 11.41 -8.30 6.86
CA VAL A 92 12.12 -8.69 8.09
C VAL A 92 12.10 -7.61 9.17
N ASP A 93 11.84 -6.35 8.78
CA ASP A 93 11.81 -5.22 9.70
C ASP A 93 10.41 -5.05 10.35
N LEU A 94 9.40 -5.80 9.90
CA LEU A 94 8.02 -5.69 10.40
C LEU A 94 7.82 -6.41 11.74
N THR A 95 7.04 -5.79 12.62
CA THR A 95 6.40 -6.48 13.74
C THR A 95 4.97 -6.82 13.36
N ILE A 96 4.61 -8.10 13.40
CA ILE A 96 3.32 -8.61 12.90
C ILE A 96 2.81 -9.80 13.73
N LYS A 97 1.51 -10.03 13.65
CA LYS A 97 0.77 -11.17 14.20
C LYS A 97 0.31 -12.05 13.05
N LEU A 98 0.62 -13.34 13.12
CA LEU A 98 0.16 -14.31 12.12
C LEU A 98 -1.37 -14.43 12.17
N GLY A 99 -1.98 -14.50 10.98
CA GLY A 99 -3.43 -14.60 10.83
C GLY A 99 -4.22 -13.33 11.18
N PHE A 100 -3.55 -12.25 11.58
CA PHE A 100 -4.20 -10.97 11.88
C PHE A 100 -4.45 -10.17 10.59
N PRO A 101 -5.63 -9.53 10.43
CA PRO A 101 -5.92 -8.71 9.27
C PRO A 101 -5.24 -7.34 9.38
N TYR A 102 -4.40 -7.03 8.40
CA TYR A 102 -3.80 -5.71 8.19
C TYR A 102 -4.43 -5.02 6.98
N LEU A 103 -4.16 -3.73 6.81
CA LEU A 103 -4.76 -2.93 5.75
C LEU A 103 -3.71 -2.56 4.70
N TYR A 104 -4.07 -2.73 3.43
CA TYR A 104 -3.45 -2.08 2.28
C TYR A 104 -4.46 -1.13 1.67
N CYS A 105 -4.13 0.14 1.52
CA CYS A 105 -4.98 1.13 0.85
C CYS A 105 -4.21 1.76 -0.31
N HIS A 106 -4.85 1.86 -1.47
CA HIS A 106 -4.30 2.52 -2.64
C HIS A 106 -5.37 3.32 -3.38
N GLN A 107 -4.95 4.24 -4.25
CA GLN A 107 -5.83 5.18 -4.97
C GLN A 107 -6.66 6.12 -4.08
N GLY A 108 -6.41 6.12 -2.76
CA GLY A 108 -7.06 6.99 -1.78
C GLY A 108 -8.16 6.31 -0.97
N ASP A 109 -8.88 5.35 -1.56
CA ASP A 109 -10.05 4.70 -0.95
C ASP A 109 -10.19 3.20 -1.28
N CYS A 110 -9.29 2.63 -2.08
CA CYS A 110 -9.34 1.21 -2.41
C CYS A 110 -8.63 0.39 -1.33
N GLU A 111 -9.41 -0.16 -0.40
CA GLU A 111 -8.94 -0.88 0.78
C GLU A 111 -8.93 -2.41 0.57
N HIS A 112 -7.85 -3.06 0.98
CA HIS A 112 -7.63 -4.50 0.91
C HIS A 112 -7.12 -5.04 2.23
N LEU A 113 -7.61 -6.22 2.62
CA LEU A 113 -7.06 -6.94 3.75
C LEU A 113 -5.79 -7.68 3.34
N VAL A 114 -4.73 -7.50 4.13
CA VAL A 114 -3.48 -8.24 4.02
C VAL A 114 -3.34 -9.14 5.23
N ILE A 115 -3.28 -10.45 5.01
CA ILE A 115 -3.13 -11.44 6.07
C ILE A 115 -1.84 -12.20 5.83
N ILE A 116 -0.94 -12.17 6.81
CA ILE A 116 0.27 -13.00 6.79
C ILE A 116 -0.07 -14.33 7.44
N THR A 117 -0.18 -15.37 6.63
CA THR A 117 -0.67 -16.68 7.03
C THR A 117 0.43 -17.61 7.55
N ASP A 118 1.66 -17.45 7.06
CA ASP A 118 2.79 -18.33 7.36
C ASP A 118 4.11 -17.57 7.24
N ILE A 119 5.08 -17.91 8.09
CA ILE A 119 6.46 -17.41 8.03
C ILE A 119 7.40 -18.60 8.18
N ARG A 120 8.35 -18.73 7.25
CA ARG A 120 9.35 -19.80 7.25
C ARG A 120 10.75 -19.21 7.35
N LEU A 121 11.52 -19.72 8.30
CA LEU A 121 12.95 -19.44 8.36
C LEU A 121 13.67 -20.41 7.41
N VAL A 122 14.31 -19.88 6.38
CA VAL A 122 15.16 -20.66 5.47
C VAL A 122 16.60 -20.49 5.93
N LEU A 123 17.20 -21.57 6.45
CA LEU A 123 18.62 -21.59 6.79
C LEU A 123 19.42 -21.91 5.51
N CYS A 124 20.13 -20.92 4.98
CA CYS A 124 21.20 -21.20 4.03
C CYS A 124 22.45 -21.61 4.81
N PHE A 125 22.86 -22.86 4.68
CA PHE A 125 24.20 -23.29 5.09
C PHE A 125 25.17 -22.91 3.96
N SER A 126 26.06 -21.95 4.27
CA SER A 126 27.17 -21.55 3.41
C SER A 126 28.33 -22.53 3.49
#